data_AF-A0A182UFB8-F1
#
_entry.id   AF-A0A182UFB8-F1
#
_cell.length_a   1.000
_cell.length_b   1.000
_cell.length_c   1.000
_cell.angle_alpha   90.00
_cell.angle_beta   90.00
_cell.angle_gamma   90.00
#
_symmetry.space_group_name_H-M   'P 1'
#
loop_
_entity.id
_entity.type
_entity.pdbx_description
1 polymer ?
#
loop_
_entity_poly.entity_id
_entity_poly.type
_entity_poly.pdbx_seq_one_letter_code
_entity_poly.pdbx_strand_id
1 'polypeptide(L)'
;MSSGKGKMVLLLAVLVAAALKTTVAQDYCKPDLCDPGNDHIGCNNPGGFTSNCPSGAKVIKMTDELKKIILDEHNKYRSTVATGGLKWLPKAKQMTTMTWDDELAKLAKLNANRCVQKHDDCHNTAKHRYSGQNLNHIMTTAPSIDNIPQVVKDLISSWWDERLDVNSRMVKAMYDPGRHTMIFHFAVMAADKANKIGCAISQWPENGNPYMYLVCNYSFTDVVGLPMYAQGEPCSGCTKGCNSAYEGLCNPDEPVSVPY
;
A
#
# COMPACT_ATOMS: atom_id res chain seq x y z
N MET A 1 63.95 -49.96 -1.35
CA MET A 1 62.50 -50.21 -1.53
C MET A 1 61.75 -49.52 -0.41
N SER A 2 60.66 -48.81 -0.76
CA SER A 2 59.69 -48.15 0.13
C SER A 2 60.23 -46.96 0.95
N SER A 3 59.52 -45.85 1.16
CA SER A 3 58.07 -45.70 1.31
C SER A 3 57.61 -44.30 0.89
N GLY A 4 56.48 -44.26 0.19
CA GLY A 4 55.85 -43.07 -0.38
C GLY A 4 55.08 -42.24 0.64
N LYS A 5 55.03 -40.94 0.37
CA LYS A 5 54.26 -39.92 1.10
C LYS A 5 52.77 -40.10 0.83
N GLY A 6 51.97 -40.18 1.89
CA GLY A 6 50.52 -40.01 1.82
C GLY A 6 50.07 -39.02 2.89
N LYS A 7 49.84 -37.75 2.52
CA LYS A 7 49.12 -36.79 3.37
C LYS A 7 47.64 -36.92 3.04
N MET A 8 46.87 -37.50 3.96
CA MET A 8 45.43 -37.61 3.85
C MET A 8 44.80 -36.28 4.30
N VAL A 9 44.30 -35.50 3.34
CA VAL A 9 43.52 -34.30 3.60
C VAL A 9 42.07 -34.73 3.77
N LEU A 10 41.55 -34.64 5.00
CA LEU A 10 40.15 -34.89 5.32
C LEU A 10 39.33 -33.64 4.94
N LEU A 11 38.57 -33.69 3.85
CA LEU A 11 37.61 -32.66 3.48
C LEU A 11 36.31 -32.87 4.28
N LEU A 12 36.08 -32.04 5.30
CA LEU A 12 34.80 -31.91 5.99
C LEU A 12 33.83 -31.11 5.09
N ALA A 13 32.91 -31.81 4.43
CA ALA A 13 31.79 -31.19 3.74
C ALA A 13 30.74 -30.76 4.78
N VAL A 14 30.64 -29.46 5.05
CA VAL A 14 29.54 -28.89 5.85
C VAL A 14 28.31 -28.75 4.96
N LEU A 15 27.36 -29.67 5.10
CA LEU A 15 26.05 -29.57 4.46
C LEU A 15 25.22 -28.49 5.18
N VAL A 16 25.17 -27.29 4.61
CA VAL A 16 24.21 -26.25 5.04
C VAL A 16 22.85 -26.61 4.46
N ALA A 17 21.98 -27.21 5.27
CA ALA A 17 20.58 -27.41 4.92
C ALA A 17 19.87 -26.04 4.94
N ALA A 18 19.65 -25.45 3.77
CA ALA A 18 18.78 -24.29 3.64
C ALA A 18 17.33 -24.73 3.93
N ALA A 19 16.76 -24.26 5.04
CA ALA A 19 15.35 -24.42 5.33
C ALA A 19 14.54 -23.62 4.29
N LEU A 20 13.99 -24.32 3.30
CA LEU A 20 13.00 -23.77 2.39
C LEU A 20 11.77 -23.39 3.23
N LYS A 21 11.58 -22.09 3.49
CA LYS A 21 10.31 -21.56 3.98
C LYS A 21 9.28 -21.82 2.88
N THR A 22 8.52 -22.90 2.98
CA THR A 22 7.34 -23.12 2.14
C THR A 22 6.30 -22.08 2.52
N THR A 23 6.24 -20.98 1.77
CA THR A 23 5.13 -20.04 1.86
C THR A 23 3.91 -20.75 1.31
N VAL A 24 3.09 -21.35 2.19
CA VAL A 24 1.76 -21.81 1.81
C VAL A 24 1.03 -20.58 1.29
N ALA A 25 0.61 -20.60 0.03
CA ALA A 25 -0.18 -19.52 -0.54
C ALA A 25 -1.42 -19.32 0.35
N GLN A 26 -1.69 -18.08 0.76
CA GLN A 26 -2.86 -17.80 1.58
C GLN A 26 -4.13 -18.20 0.81
N ASP A 27 -4.96 -19.02 1.45
CA ASP A 27 -6.31 -19.31 0.99
C ASP A 27 -7.20 -18.10 1.29
N TYR A 28 -7.56 -17.38 0.22
CA TYR A 28 -8.39 -16.19 0.27
C TYR A 28 -9.89 -16.49 0.36
N CYS A 29 -10.30 -17.75 0.25
CA CYS A 29 -11.70 -18.15 0.39
C CYS A 29 -12.11 -18.39 1.85
N LYS A 30 -11.21 -18.18 2.81
CA LYS A 30 -11.52 -18.35 4.22
C LYS A 30 -12.53 -17.29 4.68
N PRO A 31 -13.63 -17.68 5.35
CA PRO A 31 -14.69 -16.78 5.73
C PRO A 31 -14.30 -15.80 6.86
N ASP A 32 -13.17 -16.02 7.54
CA ASP A 32 -12.69 -15.13 8.60
C ASP A 32 -11.93 -13.90 8.05
N LEU A 33 -11.65 -13.84 6.74
CA LEU A 33 -10.97 -12.71 6.12
C LEU A 33 -11.88 -11.51 5.89
N CYS A 34 -13.17 -11.74 5.69
CA CYS A 34 -14.13 -10.72 5.29
C CYS A 34 -15.37 -10.77 6.18
N ASP A 35 -16.08 -9.65 6.26
CA ASP A 35 -17.37 -9.64 6.92
C ASP A 35 -18.36 -10.58 6.20
N PRO A 36 -19.32 -11.19 6.92
CA PRO A 36 -20.29 -12.09 6.32
C PRO A 36 -21.04 -11.45 5.14
N GLY A 37 -20.98 -12.12 3.99
CA GLY A 37 -21.62 -11.65 2.75
C GLY A 37 -20.71 -10.88 1.79
N ASN A 38 -19.49 -10.53 2.20
CA ASN A 38 -18.51 -9.89 1.31
C ASN A 38 -17.65 -10.93 0.60
N ASP A 39 -17.51 -10.78 -0.72
CA ASP A 39 -16.64 -11.62 -1.53
C ASP A 39 -15.19 -11.15 -1.46
N HIS A 40 -14.27 -12.06 -1.11
CA HIS A 40 -12.85 -11.76 -1.15
C HIS A 40 -12.33 -11.73 -2.59
N ILE A 41 -11.67 -10.65 -3.01
CA ILE A 41 -11.20 -10.45 -4.40
C ILE A 41 -10.26 -11.56 -4.90
N GLY A 42 -9.49 -12.15 -3.99
CA GLY A 42 -8.59 -13.27 -4.22
C GLY A 42 -9.20 -14.67 -4.20
N CYS A 43 -10.44 -14.85 -3.74
CA CYS A 43 -11.07 -16.16 -3.69
C CYS A 43 -11.47 -16.63 -5.10
N ASN A 44 -11.06 -17.85 -5.49
CA ASN A 44 -11.30 -18.42 -6.82
C ASN A 44 -10.88 -17.51 -8.00
N ASN A 45 -9.94 -16.59 -7.76
CA ASN A 45 -9.50 -15.62 -8.76
C ASN A 45 -8.13 -16.01 -9.34
N PRO A 46 -8.05 -16.42 -10.62
CA PRO A 46 -6.79 -16.84 -11.25
C PRO A 46 -5.84 -15.67 -11.55
N GLY A 47 -6.28 -14.42 -11.40
CA GLY A 47 -5.47 -13.21 -11.55
C GLY A 47 -5.34 -12.65 -12.96
N GLY A 48 -6.08 -13.21 -13.92
CA GLY A 48 -6.22 -12.65 -15.27
C GLY A 48 -7.17 -11.45 -15.32
N PHE A 49 -7.31 -10.87 -16.51
CA PHE A 49 -8.34 -9.87 -16.78
C PHE A 49 -9.73 -10.52 -16.76
N THR A 50 -10.71 -9.82 -16.19
CA THR A 50 -12.12 -10.26 -16.22
C THR A 50 -12.76 -9.99 -17.58
N SER A 51 -13.94 -10.56 -17.82
CA SER A 51 -14.72 -10.34 -19.06
C SER A 51 -15.14 -8.89 -19.30
N ASN A 52 -15.07 -8.03 -18.29
CA ASN A 52 -15.38 -6.60 -18.42
C ASN A 52 -14.26 -5.80 -19.12
N CYS A 53 -13.06 -6.35 -19.19
CA CYS A 53 -11.93 -5.67 -19.78
C CYS A 53 -11.99 -5.66 -21.31
N PRO A 54 -11.81 -4.50 -21.96
CA PRO A 54 -11.81 -4.43 -23.41
C PRO A 54 -10.54 -5.04 -24.01
N SER A 55 -10.61 -5.39 -25.30
CA SER A 55 -9.46 -5.82 -26.08
C SER A 55 -8.35 -4.77 -26.01
N GLY A 56 -7.12 -5.20 -25.73
CA GLY A 56 -5.97 -4.31 -25.55
C GLY A 56 -5.67 -3.93 -24.09
N ALA A 57 -6.44 -4.45 -23.13
CA ALA A 57 -6.08 -4.36 -21.71
C ALA A 57 -4.70 -5.00 -21.44
N LYS A 58 -3.86 -4.30 -20.67
CA LYS A 58 -2.50 -4.72 -20.33
C LYS A 58 -2.15 -4.32 -18.91
N VAL A 59 -1.42 -5.20 -18.22
CA VAL A 59 -0.86 -4.90 -16.91
C VAL A 59 0.42 -4.07 -17.13
N ILE A 60 0.53 -2.95 -16.44
CA ILE A 60 1.78 -2.21 -16.38
C ILE A 60 2.65 -2.84 -15.29
N LYS A 61 3.86 -3.26 -15.66
CA LYS A 61 4.78 -3.89 -14.71
C LYS A 61 5.13 -2.90 -13.60
N MET A 62 4.84 -3.29 -12.36
CA MET A 62 5.26 -2.54 -11.18
C MET A 62 6.79 -2.72 -10.97
N THR A 63 7.58 -1.82 -11.55
CA THR A 63 9.05 -1.79 -11.45
C THR A 63 9.50 -1.27 -10.09
N ASP A 64 10.76 -1.50 -9.72
CA ASP A 64 11.32 -0.96 -8.47
C ASP A 64 11.32 0.57 -8.45
N GLU A 65 11.47 1.22 -9.61
CA GLU A 65 11.31 2.66 -9.76
C GLU A 65 9.90 3.11 -9.37
N LEU A 66 8.85 2.45 -9.89
CA LEU A 66 7.47 2.79 -9.55
C LEU A 66 7.16 2.51 -8.08
N LYS A 67 7.63 1.38 -7.54
CA LYS A 67 7.51 1.08 -6.10
C LYS A 67 8.16 2.18 -5.26
N LYS A 68 9.36 2.62 -5.64
CA LYS A 68 10.09 3.69 -4.96
C LYS A 68 9.33 5.02 -5.03
N ILE A 69 8.84 5.42 -6.20
CA ILE A 69 8.05 6.65 -6.36
C ILE A 69 6.82 6.63 -5.46
N ILE A 70 6.07 5.53 -5.47
CA ILE A 70 4.87 5.39 -4.64
C ILE A 70 5.22 5.54 -3.16
N LEU A 71 6.25 4.83 -2.68
CA LEU A 71 6.69 4.91 -1.29
C LEU A 71 7.22 6.29 -0.91
N ASP A 72 8.01 6.93 -1.77
CA ASP A 72 8.59 8.25 -1.52
C ASP A 72 7.50 9.31 -1.39
N GLU A 73 6.53 9.36 -2.31
CA GLU A 73 5.44 10.33 -2.27
C GLU A 73 4.60 10.14 -1.00
N HIS A 74 4.22 8.89 -0.67
CA HIS A 74 3.47 8.61 0.55
C HIS A 74 4.24 9.00 1.81
N ASN A 75 5.50 8.58 1.95
CA ASN A 75 6.30 8.87 3.15
C ASN A 75 6.63 10.37 3.27
N LYS A 76 6.84 11.09 2.15
CA LYS A 76 7.03 12.54 2.15
C LYS A 76 5.77 13.27 2.63
N TYR A 77 4.59 12.87 2.16
CA TYR A 77 3.33 13.43 2.60
C TYR A 77 3.04 13.13 4.08
N ARG A 78 3.26 11.88 4.51
CA ARG A 78 3.14 11.47 5.92
C ARG A 78 4.10 12.25 6.82
N SER A 79 5.34 12.47 6.39
CA SER A 79 6.32 13.30 7.10
C SER A 79 5.85 14.76 7.20
N THR A 80 5.25 15.29 6.14
CA THR A 80 4.65 16.63 6.13
C THR A 80 3.51 16.76 7.14
N VAL A 81 2.65 15.74 7.27
CA VAL A 81 1.63 15.67 8.34
C VAL A 81 2.30 15.63 9.71
N ALA A 82 3.19 14.66 9.92
CA ALA A 82 3.77 14.36 11.22
C ALA A 82 4.51 15.56 11.84
N THR A 83 5.30 16.26 11.02
CA THR A 83 6.10 17.42 11.42
C THR A 83 5.30 18.72 11.53
N GLY A 84 4.02 18.73 11.15
CA GLY A 84 3.18 19.93 11.17
C GLY A 84 3.48 20.89 10.01
N GLY A 85 3.81 20.35 8.83
CA GLY A 85 3.86 21.08 7.57
C GLY A 85 2.47 21.59 7.14
N LEU A 86 1.41 20.83 7.47
CA LEU A 86 0.01 21.27 7.34
C LEU A 86 -0.41 22.06 8.58
N LYS A 87 -0.22 23.38 8.57
CA LYS A 87 -0.39 24.23 9.77
C LYS A 87 -1.79 24.24 10.40
N TRP A 88 -2.82 23.83 9.66
CA TRP A 88 -4.20 23.74 10.14
C TRP A 88 -4.55 22.36 10.75
N LEU A 89 -3.63 21.39 10.65
CA LEU A 89 -3.80 20.05 11.22
C LEU A 89 -2.82 19.85 12.38
N PRO A 90 -3.18 19.01 13.38
CA PRO A 90 -2.27 18.68 14.47
C PRO A 90 -1.10 17.83 13.95
N LYS A 91 0.06 17.91 14.63
CA LYS A 91 1.20 17.02 14.42
C LYS A 91 0.87 15.58 14.82
N ALA A 92 1.61 14.61 14.28
CA ALA A 92 1.45 13.20 14.61
C ALA A 92 2.64 12.68 15.43
N LYS A 93 2.37 12.02 16.56
CA LYS A 93 3.45 11.52 17.43
C LYS A 93 4.02 10.16 17.06
N GLN A 94 3.28 9.37 16.28
CA GLN A 94 3.62 7.97 15.99
C GLN A 94 3.27 7.59 14.53
N MET A 95 3.57 8.46 13.58
CA MET A 95 3.33 8.19 12.16
C MET A 95 4.31 7.14 11.64
N THR A 96 3.87 5.94 11.27
CA THR A 96 4.79 4.89 10.79
C THR A 96 5.33 5.18 9.39
N THR A 97 6.58 4.78 9.12
CA THR A 97 7.11 4.73 7.75
C THR A 97 6.42 3.60 6.98
N MET A 98 5.83 3.91 5.83
CA MET A 98 5.28 2.92 4.91
C MET A 98 6.39 2.17 4.18
N THR A 99 6.20 0.86 4.02
CA THR A 99 7.07 -0.03 3.24
C THR A 99 6.24 -0.88 2.27
N TRP A 100 6.88 -1.40 1.22
CA TRP A 100 6.17 -2.19 0.21
C TRP A 100 5.75 -3.56 0.75
N ASP A 101 4.56 -4.01 0.35
CA ASP A 101 4.08 -5.37 0.57
C ASP A 101 3.57 -6.00 -0.73
N ASP A 102 4.17 -7.12 -1.12
CA ASP A 102 3.87 -7.80 -2.39
C ASP A 102 2.53 -8.55 -2.36
N GLU A 103 2.01 -8.93 -1.18
CA GLU A 103 0.69 -9.56 -1.05
C GLU A 103 -0.42 -8.54 -1.30
N LEU A 104 -0.32 -7.35 -0.70
CA LEU A 104 -1.19 -6.21 -0.98
C LEU A 104 -1.14 -5.82 -2.47
N ALA A 105 0.04 -5.77 -3.07
CA ALA A 105 0.21 -5.47 -4.49
C ALA A 105 -0.42 -6.53 -5.40
N LYS A 106 -0.31 -7.82 -5.02
CA LYS A 106 -0.98 -8.92 -5.73
C LYS A 106 -2.50 -8.74 -5.71
N LEU A 107 -3.08 -8.40 -4.55
CA LEU A 107 -4.52 -8.18 -4.43
C LEU A 107 -5.00 -6.92 -5.15
N ALA A 108 -4.22 -5.83 -5.08
CA ALA A 108 -4.47 -4.61 -5.87
C ALA A 108 -4.52 -4.91 -7.38
N LYS A 109 -3.65 -5.80 -7.87
CA LYS A 109 -3.67 -6.24 -9.28
C LYS A 109 -4.96 -6.97 -9.64
N LEU A 110 -5.52 -7.77 -8.75
CA LEU A 110 -6.80 -8.45 -9.01
C LEU A 110 -7.92 -7.44 -9.21
N ASN A 111 -7.96 -6.38 -8.40
CA ASN A 111 -8.90 -5.28 -8.58
C ASN A 111 -8.63 -4.54 -9.91
N ALA A 112 -7.39 -4.12 -10.16
CA ALA A 112 -7.01 -3.39 -11.39
C ALA A 112 -7.38 -4.17 -12.67
N ASN A 113 -7.35 -5.50 -12.62
CA ASN A 113 -7.71 -6.40 -13.72
C ASN A 113 -9.22 -6.60 -13.93
N ARG A 114 -10.07 -5.88 -13.19
CA ARG A 114 -11.52 -5.81 -13.43
C ARG A 114 -11.90 -4.78 -14.49
N CYS A 115 -11.00 -3.85 -14.82
CA CYS A 115 -11.23 -2.71 -15.73
C CYS A 115 -12.49 -1.90 -15.38
N VAL A 116 -12.77 -1.76 -14.09
CA VAL A 116 -13.88 -0.96 -13.55
C VAL A 116 -13.32 -0.24 -12.33
N GLN A 117 -13.43 1.09 -12.29
CA GLN A 117 -13.00 1.88 -11.14
C GLN A 117 -14.01 1.72 -9.99
N LYS A 118 -13.87 0.65 -9.22
CA LYS A 118 -14.73 0.34 -8.08
C LYS A 118 -13.95 -0.42 -7.03
N HIS A 119 -14.18 -0.07 -5.77
CA HIS A 119 -13.67 -0.87 -4.65
C HIS A 119 -14.17 -2.32 -4.75
N ASP A 120 -13.29 -3.26 -4.40
CA ASP A 120 -13.72 -4.63 -4.11
C ASP A 120 -14.32 -4.71 -2.71
N ASP A 121 -15.14 -5.73 -2.49
CA ASP A 121 -15.87 -5.88 -1.23
C ASP A 121 -14.91 -6.25 -0.08
N CYS A 122 -13.82 -6.97 -0.39
CA CYS A 122 -12.81 -7.36 0.57
C CYS A 122 -11.49 -7.82 -0.08
N HIS A 123 -10.37 -7.40 0.51
CA HIS A 123 -9.00 -7.81 0.12
C HIS A 123 -8.08 -7.97 1.35
N ASN A 124 -8.64 -8.32 2.49
CA ASN A 124 -7.91 -8.54 3.73
C ASN A 124 -6.95 -9.73 3.64
N THR A 125 -5.80 -9.63 4.29
CA THR A 125 -4.85 -10.76 4.41
C THR A 125 -4.82 -11.27 5.84
N ALA A 126 -4.15 -12.40 6.10
CA ALA A 126 -3.99 -12.88 7.48
C ALA A 126 -3.22 -11.87 8.35
N LYS A 127 -2.35 -11.05 7.73
CA LYS A 127 -1.55 -10.01 8.40
C LYS A 127 -2.25 -8.66 8.46
N HIS A 128 -3.14 -8.39 7.50
CA HIS A 128 -3.78 -7.09 7.30
C HIS A 128 -5.29 -7.28 7.19
N ARG A 129 -5.94 -7.47 8.36
CA ARG A 129 -7.38 -7.76 8.48
C ARG A 129 -8.30 -6.55 8.29
N TYR A 130 -7.73 -5.36 8.12
CA TYR A 130 -8.45 -4.10 7.93
C TYR A 130 -7.81 -3.31 6.79
N SER A 131 -7.53 -3.99 5.68
CA SER A 131 -6.79 -3.39 4.56
C SER A 131 -7.59 -2.24 3.94
N GLY A 132 -6.93 -1.10 3.72
CA GLY A 132 -7.51 0.06 3.04
C GLY A 132 -7.19 0.06 1.56
N GLN A 133 -7.89 0.89 0.79
CA GLN A 133 -7.70 0.97 -0.65
C GLN A 133 -7.95 2.38 -1.19
N ASN A 134 -7.02 2.86 -2.03
CA ASN A 134 -7.21 4.05 -2.85
C ASN A 134 -7.23 3.67 -4.33
N LEU A 135 -8.11 4.35 -5.08
CA LEU A 135 -8.32 4.13 -6.50
C LEU A 135 -8.19 5.45 -7.24
N ASN A 136 -7.51 5.44 -8.38
CA ASN A 136 -7.45 6.60 -9.24
C ASN A 136 -7.20 6.21 -10.68
N HIS A 137 -7.53 7.10 -11.60
CA HIS A 137 -7.29 6.88 -13.00
C HIS A 137 -6.98 8.18 -13.72
N ILE A 138 -6.44 8.01 -14.93
CA ILE A 138 -6.40 9.07 -15.93
C ILE A 138 -6.93 8.50 -17.25
N MET A 139 -7.61 9.36 -18.00
CA MET A 139 -7.92 9.15 -19.40
C MET A 139 -7.37 10.34 -20.18
N THR A 140 -6.78 10.09 -21.35
CA THR A 140 -6.20 11.13 -22.19
C THR A 140 -6.62 10.98 -23.64
N THR A 141 -6.73 12.09 -24.37
CA THR A 141 -6.92 12.08 -25.83
C THR A 141 -5.60 11.94 -26.59
N ALA A 142 -4.47 11.92 -25.88
CA ALA A 142 -3.18 11.62 -26.49
C ALA A 142 -3.15 10.16 -27.00
N PRO A 143 -2.34 9.84 -28.03
CA PRO A 143 -2.27 8.48 -28.57
C PRO A 143 -1.81 7.42 -27.55
N SER A 144 -1.04 7.83 -26.54
CA SER A 144 -0.48 6.94 -25.51
C SER A 144 -0.23 7.68 -24.20
N ILE A 145 -0.02 6.90 -23.14
CA ILE A 145 0.45 7.38 -21.82
C ILE A 145 1.91 6.95 -21.67
N ASP A 146 2.82 7.87 -21.96
CA ASP A 146 4.26 7.54 -22.07
C ASP A 146 5.00 7.70 -20.74
N ASN A 147 4.79 8.81 -20.03
CA ASN A 147 5.48 9.09 -18.76
C ASN A 147 4.73 8.52 -17.55
N ILE A 148 4.63 7.19 -17.47
CA ILE A 148 3.96 6.49 -16.37
C ILE A 148 4.49 6.93 -14.98
N PRO A 149 5.81 7.08 -14.74
CA PRO A 149 6.32 7.57 -13.46
C PRO A 149 5.72 8.91 -13.02
N GLN A 150 5.60 9.89 -13.93
CA GLN A 150 4.99 11.17 -13.62
C GLN A 150 3.49 11.05 -13.39
N VAL A 151 2.78 10.29 -14.24
CA VAL A 151 1.34 10.09 -14.06
C VAL A 151 1.03 9.44 -12.70
N VAL A 152 1.84 8.48 -12.24
CA VAL A 152 1.68 7.89 -10.90
C VAL A 152 1.82 8.95 -9.81
N LYS A 153 2.79 9.86 -9.91
CA LYS A 153 2.92 10.98 -8.96
C LYS A 153 1.70 11.88 -8.98
N ASP A 154 1.19 12.22 -10.17
CA ASP A 154 0.02 13.10 -10.31
C ASP A 154 -1.23 12.46 -9.70
N LEU A 155 -1.46 11.16 -9.93
CA LEU A 155 -2.57 10.41 -9.33
C LEU A 155 -2.46 10.38 -7.79
N ILE A 156 -1.26 10.15 -7.25
CA ILE A 156 -1.02 10.17 -5.79
C ILE A 156 -1.18 11.58 -5.20
N SER A 157 -0.71 12.60 -5.92
CA SER A 157 -0.87 14.01 -5.51
C SER A 157 -2.33 14.41 -5.44
N SER A 158 -3.17 13.91 -6.37
CA SER A 158 -4.60 14.24 -6.34
C SER A 158 -5.33 13.63 -5.13
N TRP A 159 -4.95 12.43 -4.67
CA TRP A 159 -5.42 11.89 -3.38
C TRP A 159 -4.98 12.77 -2.20
N TRP A 160 -3.75 13.28 -2.25
CA TRP A 160 -3.21 14.18 -1.24
C TRP A 160 -3.87 15.58 -1.23
N ASP A 161 -4.46 16.02 -2.34
CA ASP A 161 -5.14 17.31 -2.45
C ASP A 161 -6.42 17.40 -1.62
N GLU A 162 -7.04 16.27 -1.25
CA GLU A 162 -8.14 16.23 -0.28
C GLU A 162 -7.76 16.84 1.09
N ARG A 163 -6.46 16.96 1.42
CA ARG A 163 -5.98 17.65 2.64
C ARG A 163 -6.51 19.07 2.80
N LEU A 164 -6.85 19.73 1.68
CA LEU A 164 -7.34 21.12 1.65
C LEU A 164 -8.73 21.21 2.29
N ASP A 165 -9.48 20.12 2.30
CA ASP A 165 -10.81 20.03 2.90
C ASP A 165 -10.80 19.48 4.34
N VAL A 166 -9.66 18.93 4.78
CA VAL A 166 -9.49 18.34 6.11
C VAL A 166 -9.29 19.41 7.18
N ASN A 167 -9.88 19.18 8.35
CA ASN A 167 -9.63 19.98 9.55
C ASN A 167 -9.35 19.09 10.77
N SER A 168 -9.05 19.71 11.90
CA SER A 168 -8.68 19.00 13.13
C SER A 168 -9.79 18.09 13.70
N ARG A 169 -11.07 18.39 13.47
CA ARG A 169 -12.19 17.50 13.87
C ARG A 169 -12.16 16.22 13.06
N MET A 170 -11.98 16.34 11.75
CA MET A 170 -11.83 15.18 10.86
C MET A 170 -10.59 14.35 11.22
N VAL A 171 -9.46 14.97 11.59
CA VAL A 171 -8.29 14.18 12.05
C VAL A 171 -8.62 13.34 13.29
N LYS A 172 -9.47 13.84 14.19
CA LYS A 172 -9.82 13.17 15.45
C LYS A 172 -10.81 12.01 15.29
N ALA A 173 -11.70 12.06 14.28
CA ALA A 173 -12.83 11.14 14.18
C ALA A 173 -13.24 10.77 12.75
N MET A 174 -12.49 11.21 11.73
CA MET A 174 -12.88 11.19 10.31
C MET A 174 -14.26 11.78 10.00
N TYR A 175 -14.73 12.68 10.86
CA TYR A 175 -16.09 13.19 10.79
C TYR A 175 -16.12 14.65 11.21
N ASP A 176 -16.85 15.46 10.46
CA ASP A 176 -17.22 16.81 10.86
C ASP A 176 -18.69 17.05 10.44
N PRO A 177 -19.63 17.24 11.38
CA PRO A 177 -21.03 17.47 11.03
C PRO A 177 -21.25 18.75 10.21
N GLY A 178 -20.30 19.69 10.25
CA GLY A 178 -20.35 20.94 9.48
C GLY A 178 -19.78 20.84 8.06
N ARG A 179 -19.22 19.69 7.65
CA ARG A 179 -18.57 19.51 6.35
C ARG A 179 -18.86 18.12 5.78
N HIS A 180 -19.48 18.09 4.61
CA HIS A 180 -19.83 16.87 3.89
C HIS A 180 -18.90 16.67 2.69
N THR A 181 -17.62 16.47 2.97
CA THR A 181 -16.59 16.26 1.93
C THR A 181 -15.98 14.87 2.05
N MET A 182 -15.77 14.22 0.91
CA MET A 182 -15.05 12.94 0.83
C MET A 182 -13.55 13.23 0.98
N ILE A 183 -12.95 12.78 2.07
CA ILE A 183 -11.50 12.97 2.38
C ILE A 183 -10.78 11.63 2.57
N PHE A 184 -11.40 10.54 2.12
CA PHE A 184 -11.02 9.18 2.46
C PHE A 184 -9.68 8.77 1.83
N HIS A 185 -9.32 9.32 0.67
CA HIS A 185 -8.02 9.01 0.06
C HIS A 185 -6.90 9.60 0.91
N PHE A 186 -7.02 10.87 1.30
CA PHE A 186 -6.07 11.50 2.21
C PHE A 186 -6.01 10.78 3.56
N ALA A 187 -7.16 10.40 4.11
CA ALA A 187 -7.23 9.73 5.41
C ALA A 187 -6.36 8.47 5.41
N VAL A 188 -6.62 7.53 4.49
CA VAL A 188 -5.85 6.28 4.40
C VAL A 188 -4.35 6.55 4.16
N MET A 189 -3.99 7.59 3.41
CA MET A 189 -2.59 8.00 3.24
C MET A 189 -1.96 8.52 4.54
N ALA A 190 -2.73 9.25 5.36
CA ALA A 190 -2.31 9.86 6.62
C ALA A 190 -2.51 8.95 7.85
N ALA A 191 -3.09 7.77 7.68
CA ALA A 191 -3.35 6.80 8.74
C ALA A 191 -2.05 6.39 9.45
N ASP A 192 -1.86 6.70 10.73
CA ASP A 192 -0.57 6.43 11.40
C ASP A 192 -0.24 4.94 11.51
N LYS A 193 -1.26 4.08 11.47
CA LYS A 193 -1.14 2.61 11.53
C LYS A 193 -0.93 1.95 10.16
N ALA A 194 -1.12 2.66 9.06
CA ALA A 194 -0.88 2.11 7.73
C ALA A 194 0.63 2.11 7.44
N ASN A 195 1.32 1.00 7.77
CA ASN A 195 2.77 0.86 7.58
C ASN A 195 3.17 -0.01 6.37
N LYS A 196 2.20 -0.63 5.68
CA LYS A 196 2.43 -1.31 4.40
C LYS A 196 1.55 -0.74 3.30
N ILE A 197 2.08 -0.76 2.09
CA ILE A 197 1.35 -0.43 0.86
C ILE A 197 1.77 -1.37 -0.26
N GLY A 198 0.83 -1.77 -1.09
CA GLY A 198 1.09 -2.50 -2.32
C GLY A 198 0.11 -2.08 -3.41
N CYS A 199 0.63 -1.75 -4.59
CA CYS A 199 -0.16 -1.18 -5.67
C CYS A 199 -0.03 -1.96 -6.97
N ALA A 200 -0.97 -1.75 -7.88
CA ALA A 200 -0.95 -2.28 -9.23
C ALA A 200 -1.53 -1.28 -10.24
N ILE A 201 -1.10 -1.41 -11.49
CA ILE A 201 -1.53 -0.54 -12.58
C ILE A 201 -1.97 -1.40 -13.76
N SER A 202 -3.15 -1.11 -14.30
CA SER A 202 -3.65 -1.67 -15.55
C SER A 202 -4.02 -0.55 -16.51
N GLN A 203 -3.79 -0.77 -17.80
CA GLN A 203 -4.17 0.14 -18.86
C GLN A 203 -5.09 -0.57 -19.84
N TRP A 204 -6.06 0.15 -20.39
CA TRP A 204 -6.92 -0.34 -21.46
C TRP A 204 -7.46 0.81 -22.31
N PRO A 205 -7.99 0.54 -23.51
CA PRO A 205 -8.70 1.56 -24.29
C PRO A 205 -10.11 1.80 -23.73
N GLU A 206 -10.42 3.03 -23.36
CA GLU A 206 -11.75 3.47 -22.91
C GLU A 206 -12.31 4.47 -23.92
N ASN A 207 -13.39 4.10 -24.64
CA ASN A 207 -13.97 4.93 -25.71
C ASN A 207 -12.94 5.40 -26.77
N GLY A 208 -11.98 4.53 -27.10
CA GLY A 208 -10.92 4.83 -28.07
C GLY A 208 -9.70 5.59 -27.51
N ASN A 209 -9.75 5.99 -26.24
CA ASN A 209 -8.69 6.76 -25.57
C ASN A 209 -7.90 5.88 -24.59
N PRO A 210 -6.58 6.11 -24.43
CA PRO A 210 -5.81 5.45 -23.38
C PRO A 210 -6.34 5.77 -21.98
N TYR A 211 -6.63 4.72 -21.22
CA TYR A 211 -7.01 4.78 -19.81
C TYR A 211 -5.94 4.08 -18.97
N MET A 212 -5.54 4.68 -17.85
CA MET A 212 -4.64 4.07 -16.88
C MET A 212 -5.28 4.10 -15.50
N TYR A 213 -5.32 2.94 -14.85
CA TYR A 213 -5.93 2.74 -13.55
C TYR A 213 -4.88 2.34 -12.51
N LEU A 214 -4.80 3.09 -11.42
CA LEU A 214 -3.94 2.82 -10.27
C LEU A 214 -4.82 2.36 -9.10
N VAL A 215 -4.47 1.20 -8.55
CA VAL A 215 -5.04 0.66 -7.31
C VAL A 215 -3.91 0.53 -6.29
N CYS A 216 -4.11 1.07 -5.09
CA CYS A 216 -3.19 0.90 -3.97
C CYS A 216 -3.93 0.34 -2.77
N ASN A 217 -3.47 -0.79 -2.25
CA ASN A 217 -3.95 -1.38 -1.00
C ASN A 217 -2.97 -1.04 0.14
N TYR A 218 -3.50 -0.76 1.32
CA TYR A 218 -2.78 -0.33 2.51
C TYR A 218 -3.01 -1.34 3.64
N SER A 219 -2.02 -1.58 4.51
CA SER A 219 -2.18 -2.54 5.63
C SER A 219 -3.35 -2.23 6.57
N PHE A 220 -3.79 -0.98 6.59
CA PHE A 220 -4.84 -0.48 7.45
C PHE A 220 -5.65 0.61 6.73
N THR A 221 -6.95 0.63 6.96
CA THR A 221 -7.86 1.72 6.61
C THR A 221 -8.25 2.49 7.87
N ASP A 222 -8.39 3.80 7.76
CA ASP A 222 -9.02 4.55 8.85
C ASP A 222 -10.50 4.20 8.96
N VAL A 223 -11.03 4.34 10.17
CA VAL A 223 -12.42 3.99 10.52
C VAL A 223 -13.12 5.22 11.07
N VAL A 224 -14.33 5.50 10.57
CA VAL A 224 -15.15 6.61 11.06
C VAL A 224 -15.37 6.48 12.57
N GLY A 225 -15.10 7.57 13.30
CA GLY A 225 -15.13 7.62 14.77
C GLY A 225 -13.77 7.38 15.42
N LEU A 226 -12.77 6.90 14.69
CA LEU A 226 -11.38 6.81 15.15
C LEU A 226 -10.51 7.95 14.59
N PRO A 227 -9.42 8.33 15.29
CA PRO A 227 -8.48 9.30 14.76
C PRO A 227 -7.67 8.71 13.61
N MET A 228 -7.40 9.53 12.58
CA MET A 228 -6.48 9.19 11.49
C MET A 228 -5.07 8.94 12.03
N TYR A 229 -4.66 9.75 13.02
CA TYR A 229 -3.38 9.58 13.67
C TYR A 229 -3.38 10.13 15.10
N ALA A 230 -2.50 9.58 15.93
CA ALA A 230 -2.29 10.02 17.29
C ALA A 230 -1.58 11.38 17.32
N GLN A 231 -2.22 12.36 17.95
CA GLN A 231 -1.68 13.72 18.05
C GLN A 231 -0.52 13.80 19.06
N GLY A 232 0.48 14.62 18.76
CA GLY A 232 1.58 14.95 19.67
C GLY A 232 2.86 15.33 18.94
N GLU A 233 3.95 15.51 19.69
CA GLU A 233 5.23 15.89 19.09
C GLU A 233 5.80 14.76 18.21
N PRO A 234 6.43 15.08 17.07
CA PRO A 234 6.88 14.09 16.10
C PRO A 234 7.79 13.06 16.76
N CYS A 235 7.58 11.80 16.42
CA CYS A 235 8.30 10.65 16.96
C CYS A 235 8.21 10.41 18.48
N SER A 236 7.50 11.23 19.27
CA SER A 236 7.39 11.05 20.72
C SER A 236 6.63 9.77 21.14
N GLY A 237 5.88 9.16 20.22
CA GLY A 237 5.23 7.86 20.42
C GLY A 237 5.97 6.68 19.78
N CYS A 238 7.06 6.88 19.04
CA CYS A 238 7.77 5.78 18.37
C CYS A 238 8.63 4.99 19.36
N THR A 239 8.53 3.67 19.33
CA THR A 239 9.26 2.74 20.20
C THR A 239 10.58 2.26 19.61
N LYS A 240 10.72 2.32 18.28
CA LYS A 240 11.94 1.95 17.54
C LYS A 240 12.76 3.15 17.10
N GLY A 241 12.35 4.35 17.48
CA GLY A 241 13.02 5.60 17.13
C GLY A 241 12.47 6.26 15.87
N CYS A 242 13.06 7.39 15.53
CA CYS A 242 12.65 8.27 14.44
C CYS A 242 13.46 7.97 13.18
N ASN A 243 12.80 7.95 12.03
CA ASN A 243 13.39 7.69 10.74
C ASN A 243 14.28 8.87 10.30
N SER A 244 15.52 8.58 9.91
CA SER A 244 16.50 9.59 9.49
C SER A 244 16.26 10.11 8.07
N ALA A 245 15.59 9.35 7.21
CA ALA A 245 15.28 9.74 5.83
C ALA A 245 13.97 10.53 5.72
N TYR A 246 13.02 10.32 6.63
CA TYR A 246 11.73 10.99 6.67
C TYR A 246 11.46 11.52 8.07
N GLU A 247 11.73 12.81 8.29
CA GLU A 247 11.57 13.46 9.59
C GLU A 247 10.14 13.28 10.14
N GLY A 248 10.03 13.00 11.44
CA GLY A 248 8.76 12.84 12.13
C GLY A 248 8.09 11.47 11.93
N LEU A 249 8.64 10.58 11.10
CA LEU A 249 8.15 9.20 10.96
C LEU A 249 8.86 8.24 11.91
N CYS A 250 8.16 7.24 12.43
CA CYS A 250 8.77 6.11 13.12
C CYS A 250 9.56 5.23 12.14
N ASN A 251 10.57 4.50 12.64
CA ASN A 251 11.33 3.56 11.83
C ASN A 251 10.45 2.47 11.16
N PRO A 252 10.87 1.90 10.03
CA PRO A 252 10.09 0.89 9.30
C PRO A 252 9.74 -0.39 10.08
N ASP A 253 10.48 -0.68 11.16
CA ASP A 253 10.27 -1.81 12.06
C ASP A 253 9.42 -1.45 13.29
N GLU A 254 8.82 -0.25 13.33
CA GLU A 254 7.89 0.18 14.37
C GLU A 254 6.71 -0.82 14.46
N PRO A 255 6.47 -1.43 15.64
CA PRO A 255 5.32 -2.29 15.86
C PRO A 255 4.01 -1.52 15.66
N VAL A 256 3.11 -2.08 14.85
CA VAL A 256 1.77 -1.53 14.64
C VAL A 256 0.75 -2.37 15.38
N SER A 257 -0.08 -1.71 16.19
CA SER A 257 -1.26 -2.30 16.82
C SER A 257 -2.52 -1.65 16.27
N VAL A 258 -3.30 -2.43 15.54
CA VAL A 258 -4.63 -2.03 15.08
C VAL A 258 -5.65 -2.22 16.22
N PRO A 259 -6.68 -1.37 16.33
CA PRO A 259 -7.53 -1.32 17.52
C PRO A 259 -8.58 -2.45 17.61
N TYR A 260 -8.46 -3.51 16.81
CA TYR A 260 -9.44 -4.59 16.66
C TYR A 260 -8.77 -5.95 16.54
#